data_AF-X0V329-F1
#
_entry.id   AF-X0V329-F1
#
_cell.length_a   1.000
_cell.length_b   1.000
_cell.length_c   1.000
_cell.angle_alpha   90.00
_cell.angle_beta   90.00
_cell.angle_gamma   90.00
#
_symmetry.space_group_name_H-M   'P 1'
#
loop_
_entity.id
_entity.type
_entity.pdbx_description
1 polymer ?
#
loop_
_entity_poly.entity_id
_entity_poly.type
_entity_poly.pdbx_seq_one_letter_code
_entity_poly.pdbx_strand_id
1 'polypeptide(L)'
;KRGLKVAMLGLDVHRPAASEQLEQLGKQNKIQTFTNKNEKNPLKIYKQYEKQLKDYDLIIIDTAGRHDLDKKLVKEIKDLTKQIKPDYKILTIQADIGQAAKQQASEFQKACDVNGVIITRMDSTAKAGGALTACKETNAPVYFIGTGEKINEFETFNPKSFISRLLGLGDLEGLLEKVQSAVDEKSQKKLKKKLEQGEFNLRDLQSQLKQMSGIGSLSKIAEMIPGLGKAKIPENMLGTQEDKMKKWEHAINSMTEQEINHPEIIEKQT
;
A
#
# COMPACT_ATOMS: atom_id res chain seq x y z
N LYS A 1 4.12 6.38 -10.96
CA LYS A 1 5.37 7.00 -10.43
C LYS A 1 6.62 6.56 -11.21
N ARG A 2 6.81 5.28 -11.54
CA ARG A 2 8.01 4.77 -12.24
C ARG A 2 7.92 4.71 -13.77
N GLY A 3 6.84 5.23 -14.38
CA GLY A 3 6.66 5.27 -15.83
C GLY A 3 6.30 3.94 -16.51
N LEU A 4 6.26 2.83 -15.78
CA LEU A 4 5.92 1.51 -16.31
C LEU A 4 4.43 1.39 -16.64
N LYS A 5 4.13 0.71 -17.75
CA LYS A 5 2.78 0.28 -18.12
C LYS A 5 2.45 -1.01 -17.39
N VAL A 6 1.57 -0.92 -16.39
CA VAL A 6 1.22 -2.02 -15.47
C VAL A 6 -0.12 -2.63 -15.83
N ALA A 7 -0.21 -3.96 -15.76
CA ALA A 7 -1.46 -4.71 -15.84
C ALA A 7 -1.62 -5.67 -14.65
N MET A 8 -2.86 -5.99 -14.31
CA MET A 8 -3.20 -7.06 -13.37
C MET A 8 -3.91 -8.19 -14.10
N LEU A 9 -3.56 -9.44 -13.81
CA LEU A 9 -4.22 -10.64 -14.32
C LEU A 9 -4.81 -11.41 -13.13
N GLY A 10 -6.13 -11.56 -13.09
CA GLY A 10 -6.81 -12.32 -12.06
C GLY A 10 -6.95 -13.79 -12.44
N LEU A 11 -6.27 -14.66 -11.69
CA LEU A 11 -6.31 -16.11 -11.81
C LEU A 11 -6.86 -16.81 -10.56
N ASP A 12 -7.31 -16.06 -9.54
CA ASP A 12 -8.10 -16.59 -8.43
C ASP A 12 -9.53 -16.90 -8.91
N VAL A 13 -9.73 -18.15 -9.36
CA VAL A 13 -11.03 -18.68 -9.83
C VAL A 13 -11.83 -19.36 -8.72
N HIS A 14 -11.26 -19.49 -7.52
CA HIS A 14 -11.85 -20.25 -6.42
C HIS A 14 -12.53 -19.34 -5.41
N ARG A 15 -11.97 -18.16 -5.15
CA ARG A 15 -12.54 -17.21 -4.19
C ARG A 15 -13.73 -16.46 -4.80
N PRO A 16 -14.89 -16.42 -4.12
CA PRO A 16 -16.02 -15.62 -4.55
C PRO A 16 -15.65 -14.15 -4.69
N ALA A 17 -16.14 -13.52 -5.77
CA ALA A 17 -15.92 -12.11 -6.08
C ALA A 17 -14.45 -11.68 -6.28
N ALA A 18 -13.50 -12.60 -6.44
CA ALA A 18 -12.07 -12.24 -6.58
C ALA A 18 -11.82 -11.41 -7.86
N SER A 19 -12.41 -11.82 -8.97
CA SER A 19 -12.33 -11.10 -10.24
C SER A 19 -12.93 -9.68 -10.12
N GLU A 20 -14.08 -9.55 -9.48
CA GLU A 20 -14.76 -8.27 -9.24
C GLU A 20 -13.94 -7.35 -8.35
N GLN A 21 -13.34 -7.89 -7.27
CA GLN A 21 -12.48 -7.14 -6.37
C GLN A 21 -11.23 -6.61 -7.10
N LEU A 22 -10.60 -7.44 -7.92
CA LEU A 22 -9.42 -7.04 -8.70
C LEU A 22 -9.78 -6.02 -9.81
N GLU A 23 -10.94 -6.16 -10.44
CA GLU A 23 -11.48 -5.16 -11.39
C GLU A 23 -11.74 -3.82 -10.70
N GLN A 24 -12.35 -3.84 -9.52
CA GLN A 24 -12.62 -2.63 -8.74
C GLN A 24 -11.31 -1.93 -8.34
N LEU A 25 -10.33 -2.69 -7.85
CA LEU A 25 -9.00 -2.18 -7.52
C LEU A 25 -8.32 -1.55 -8.75
N GLY A 26 -8.40 -2.22 -9.90
CA GLY A 26 -7.85 -1.73 -11.16
C GLY A 26 -8.49 -0.42 -11.59
N LYS A 27 -9.83 -0.33 -11.55
CA LYS A 27 -10.58 0.90 -11.88
C LYS A 27 -10.21 2.07 -10.96
N GLN A 28 -10.15 1.84 -9.65
CA GLN A 28 -9.80 2.87 -8.67
C GLN A 28 -8.40 3.44 -8.90
N ASN A 29 -7.47 2.61 -9.38
CA ASN A 29 -6.06 2.98 -9.56
C ASN A 29 -5.65 3.20 -11.02
N LYS A 30 -6.61 3.16 -11.96
CA LYS A 30 -6.38 3.30 -13.41
C LYS A 30 -5.36 2.28 -13.95
N ILE A 31 -5.43 1.05 -13.45
CA ILE A 31 -4.62 -0.09 -13.89
C ILE A 31 -5.51 -1.02 -14.71
N GLN A 32 -5.03 -1.45 -15.89
CA GLN A 32 -5.76 -2.41 -16.70
C GLN A 32 -5.81 -3.76 -15.98
N THR A 33 -7.01 -4.32 -15.83
CA THR A 33 -7.22 -5.64 -15.25
C THR A 33 -7.76 -6.61 -16.30
N PHE A 34 -7.19 -7.81 -16.34
CA PHE A 34 -7.61 -8.93 -17.17
C PHE A 34 -8.16 -10.04 -16.28
N THR A 35 -9.45 -10.34 -16.40
CA THR A 35 -10.20 -11.31 -15.58
C THR A 35 -11.21 -12.04 -16.46
N ASN A 36 -11.70 -13.20 -16.02
CA ASN A 36 -12.83 -13.87 -16.67
C ASN A 36 -13.71 -14.53 -15.60
N LYS A 37 -14.90 -13.97 -15.38
CA LYS A 37 -15.85 -14.40 -14.32
C LYS A 37 -16.49 -15.76 -14.60
N ASN A 38 -16.50 -16.20 -15.86
CA ASN A 38 -17.19 -17.41 -16.29
C ASN A 38 -16.25 -18.61 -16.47
N GLU A 39 -14.93 -18.36 -16.54
CA GLU A 39 -13.94 -19.40 -16.72
C GLU A 39 -13.37 -19.84 -15.36
N LYS A 40 -13.37 -21.15 -15.12
CA LYS A 40 -12.89 -21.74 -13.85
C LYS A 40 -11.50 -22.33 -13.97
N ASN A 41 -10.86 -22.24 -15.14
CA ASN A 41 -9.51 -22.72 -15.36
C ASN A 41 -8.53 -21.54 -15.54
N PRO A 42 -7.60 -21.30 -14.60
CA PRO A 42 -6.72 -20.15 -14.66
C PRO A 42 -5.76 -20.18 -15.86
N LEU A 43 -5.35 -21.36 -16.33
CA LEU A 43 -4.51 -21.47 -17.53
C LEU A 43 -5.25 -21.03 -18.80
N LYS A 44 -6.57 -21.26 -18.88
CA LYS A 44 -7.37 -20.76 -20.01
C LYS A 44 -7.49 -19.24 -19.97
N ILE A 45 -7.68 -18.66 -18.79
CA ILE A 45 -7.71 -17.20 -18.61
C ILE A 45 -6.37 -16.58 -19.03
N TYR A 46 -5.25 -17.15 -18.58
CA TYR A 46 -3.92 -16.71 -19.00
C TYR A 46 -3.77 -16.77 -20.53
N LYS A 47 -4.10 -17.91 -21.16
CA LYS A 47 -3.98 -18.07 -22.63
C LYS A 47 -4.88 -17.11 -23.41
N GLN A 48 -6.05 -16.77 -22.89
CA GLN A 48 -6.97 -15.81 -23.50
C GLN A 48 -6.32 -14.42 -23.62
N TYR A 49 -5.57 -14.01 -22.60
CA TYR A 49 -5.00 -12.66 -22.50
C TYR A 49 -3.49 -12.59 -22.80
N GLU A 50 -2.81 -13.72 -22.97
CA GLU A 50 -1.35 -13.83 -23.15
C GLU A 50 -0.79 -12.87 -24.21
N LYS A 51 -1.48 -12.69 -25.33
CA LYS A 51 -1.05 -11.76 -26.39
C LYS A 51 -1.12 -10.30 -25.94
N GLN A 52 -2.18 -9.91 -25.24
CA GLN A 52 -2.40 -8.54 -24.76
C GLN A 52 -1.45 -8.18 -23.62
N LEU A 53 -1.08 -9.16 -22.80
CA LEU A 53 -0.15 -8.97 -21.68
C LEU A 53 1.25 -8.55 -22.17
N LYS A 54 1.65 -8.93 -23.39
CA LYS A 54 2.95 -8.54 -23.98
C LYS A 54 3.09 -7.03 -24.21
N ASP A 55 1.99 -6.29 -24.21
CA ASP A 55 2.00 -4.83 -24.39
C ASP A 55 2.29 -4.07 -23.08
N TYR A 56 2.60 -4.77 -21.98
CA TYR A 56 2.82 -4.21 -20.64
C TYR A 56 4.23 -4.52 -20.13
N ASP A 57 4.81 -3.59 -19.39
CA ASP A 57 6.16 -3.72 -18.82
C ASP A 57 6.16 -4.54 -17.51
N LEU A 58 5.05 -4.48 -16.76
CA LEU A 58 4.88 -5.17 -15.49
C LEU A 58 3.49 -5.78 -15.41
N ILE A 59 3.42 -7.09 -15.20
CA ILE A 59 2.18 -7.83 -15.06
C ILE A 59 2.14 -8.42 -13.64
N ILE A 60 1.13 -8.02 -12.87
CA ILE A 60 0.88 -8.57 -11.54
C ILE A 60 -0.16 -9.68 -11.70
N ILE A 61 0.21 -10.92 -11.38
CA ILE A 61 -0.67 -12.08 -11.49
C ILE A 61 -1.19 -12.43 -10.11
N ASP A 62 -2.48 -12.27 -9.88
CA ASP A 62 -3.15 -12.64 -8.63
C ASP A 62 -3.66 -14.08 -8.73
N THR A 63 -3.08 -14.98 -7.94
CA THR A 63 -3.45 -16.40 -7.92
C THR A 63 -4.24 -16.73 -6.66
N ALA A 64 -5.04 -17.79 -6.71
CA ALA A 64 -5.79 -18.25 -5.56
C ALA A 64 -4.90 -18.54 -4.34
N GLY A 65 -5.43 -18.13 -3.18
CA GLY A 65 -4.80 -18.34 -1.88
C GLY A 65 -5.23 -19.64 -1.18
N ARG A 66 -4.77 -19.75 0.07
CA ARG A 66 -4.81 -20.91 0.96
C ARG A 66 -6.21 -21.29 1.51
N HIS A 67 -7.31 -21.11 0.78
CA HIS A 67 -8.62 -21.47 1.39
C HIS A 67 -8.72 -22.97 1.71
N ASP A 68 -7.92 -23.80 1.06
CA ASP A 68 -7.58 -25.14 1.53
C ASP A 68 -6.15 -25.43 1.03
N LEU A 69 -5.28 -25.98 1.87
CA LEU A 69 -4.04 -26.65 1.39
C LEU A 69 -4.43 -27.95 0.66
N ASP A 70 -5.32 -27.83 -0.32
CA ASP A 70 -5.67 -28.92 -1.20
C ASP A 70 -4.46 -29.14 -2.10
N LYS A 71 -4.00 -30.39 -2.17
CA LYS A 71 -2.94 -30.82 -3.10
C LYS A 71 -3.24 -30.37 -4.53
N LYS A 72 -4.52 -30.15 -4.86
CA LYS A 72 -4.98 -29.58 -6.13
C LYS A 72 -4.49 -28.14 -6.36
N LEU A 73 -4.60 -27.25 -5.37
CA LEU A 73 -4.15 -25.86 -5.50
C LEU A 73 -2.63 -25.78 -5.72
N VAL A 74 -1.87 -26.56 -4.94
CA VAL A 74 -0.41 -26.62 -5.09
C VAL A 74 -0.02 -27.12 -6.49
N LYS A 75 -0.74 -28.12 -7.01
CA LYS A 75 -0.54 -28.61 -8.37
C LYS A 75 -0.89 -27.55 -9.42
N GLU A 76 -2.00 -26.84 -9.24
CA GLU A 76 -2.44 -25.75 -10.12
C GLU A 76 -1.40 -24.63 -10.19
N ILE A 77 -0.89 -24.17 -9.04
CA ILE A 77 0.19 -23.17 -8.95
C ILE A 77 1.45 -23.66 -9.69
N LYS A 78 1.80 -24.94 -9.53
CA LYS A 78 2.97 -25.53 -10.21
C LYS A 78 2.79 -25.56 -11.73
N ASP A 79 1.60 -25.91 -12.20
CA ASP A 79 1.28 -25.95 -13.63
C ASP A 79 1.23 -24.54 -14.23
N LEU A 80 0.65 -23.57 -13.51
CA LEU A 80 0.69 -22.14 -13.85
C LEU A 80 2.12 -21.63 -13.96
N THR A 81 2.96 -21.90 -12.96
CA THR A 81 4.35 -21.45 -12.94
C THR A 81 5.15 -21.99 -14.12
N LYS A 82 4.94 -23.26 -14.49
CA LYS A 82 5.60 -23.88 -15.65
C LYS A 82 5.19 -23.25 -16.98
N GLN A 83 3.91 -22.90 -17.12
CA GLN A 83 3.38 -22.34 -18.36
C GLN A 83 3.72 -20.84 -18.49
N ILE A 84 3.52 -20.07 -17.43
CA ILE A 84 3.66 -18.62 -17.43
C ILE A 84 5.14 -18.22 -17.34
N LYS A 85 5.97 -19.00 -16.62
CA LYS A 85 7.39 -18.70 -16.35
C LYS A 85 7.59 -17.28 -15.78
N PRO A 86 6.94 -16.94 -14.65
CA PRO A 86 7.08 -15.62 -14.06
C PRO A 86 8.52 -15.33 -13.61
N ASP A 87 8.97 -14.09 -13.80
CA ASP A 87 10.31 -13.64 -13.37
C ASP A 87 10.46 -13.66 -11.84
N TYR A 88 9.39 -13.32 -11.13
CA TYR A 88 9.34 -13.29 -9.67
C TYR A 88 8.10 -14.00 -9.15
N LYS A 89 8.30 -14.89 -8.18
CA LYS A 89 7.25 -15.59 -7.45
C LYS A 89 7.29 -15.12 -6.02
N ILE A 90 6.24 -14.42 -5.60
CA ILE A 90 6.22 -13.69 -4.33
C ILE A 90 5.19 -14.33 -3.41
N LEU A 91 5.62 -14.75 -2.22
CA LEU A 91 4.73 -15.29 -1.20
C LEU A 91 4.19 -14.15 -0.34
N THR A 92 2.87 -13.98 -0.34
CA THR A 92 2.19 -13.02 0.55
C THR A 92 1.78 -13.71 1.85
N ILE A 93 2.25 -13.20 2.99
CA ILE A 93 2.00 -13.77 4.31
C ILE A 93 1.53 -12.71 5.30
N GLN A 94 0.57 -13.04 6.16
CA GLN A 94 0.09 -12.13 7.20
C GLN A 94 1.03 -12.14 8.41
N ALA A 95 1.22 -10.99 9.05
CA ALA A 95 2.08 -10.86 10.23
C ALA A 95 1.60 -11.70 11.44
N ASP A 96 0.30 -11.96 11.54
CA ASP A 96 -0.38 -12.68 12.64
C ASP A 96 -0.52 -14.20 12.41
N ILE A 97 -0.02 -14.73 11.29
CA ILE A 97 -0.18 -16.14 10.89
C ILE A 97 0.42 -17.16 11.90
N GLY A 98 1.33 -16.72 12.78
CA GLY A 98 1.96 -17.56 13.79
C GLY A 98 2.70 -18.77 13.22
N GLN A 99 2.51 -19.93 13.84
CA GLN A 99 3.24 -21.17 13.52
C GLN A 99 2.86 -21.76 12.14
N ALA A 100 1.67 -21.44 11.62
CA ALA A 100 1.23 -21.93 10.32
C ALA A 100 2.09 -21.39 9.15
N ALA A 101 2.82 -20.28 9.37
CA ALA A 101 3.77 -19.75 8.40
C ALA A 101 4.77 -20.79 7.91
N LYS A 102 5.30 -21.59 8.83
CA LYS A 102 6.38 -22.54 8.53
C LYS A 102 5.96 -23.55 7.47
N GLN A 103 4.82 -24.19 7.70
CA GLN A 103 4.30 -25.21 6.80
C GLN A 103 3.93 -24.60 5.44
N GLN A 104 3.21 -23.47 5.44
CA GLN A 104 2.79 -22.82 4.20
C GLN A 104 3.98 -22.38 3.35
N ALA A 105 4.97 -21.73 3.97
CA ALA A 105 6.17 -21.28 3.28
C ALA A 105 6.97 -22.46 2.69
N SER A 106 7.13 -23.55 3.45
CA SER A 106 7.82 -24.75 2.97
C SER A 106 7.10 -25.42 1.78
N GLU A 107 5.77 -25.48 1.81
CA GLU A 107 4.99 -26.08 0.73
C GLU A 107 5.05 -25.26 -0.57
N PHE A 108 4.88 -23.94 -0.48
CA PHE A 108 5.00 -23.06 -1.64
C PHE A 108 6.44 -23.02 -2.17
N GLN A 109 7.45 -23.02 -1.29
CA GLN A 109 8.85 -23.11 -1.73
C GLN A 109 9.10 -24.35 -2.56
N LYS A 110 8.61 -25.53 -2.13
CA LYS A 110 8.74 -26.78 -2.88
C LYS A 110 7.93 -26.79 -4.19
N ALA A 111 6.81 -26.07 -4.23
CA ALA A 111 5.89 -26.10 -5.35
C ALA A 111 6.33 -25.19 -6.50
N CYS A 112 6.73 -23.95 -6.17
CA CYS A 112 7.01 -22.93 -7.16
C CYS A 112 8.36 -22.25 -7.00
N ASP A 113 9.15 -22.52 -5.95
CA ASP A 113 10.45 -21.84 -5.70
C ASP A 113 10.28 -20.33 -5.54
N VAL A 114 9.97 -19.90 -4.31
CA VAL A 114 9.60 -18.51 -4.00
C VAL A 114 10.85 -17.62 -4.03
N ASN A 115 10.76 -16.48 -4.71
CA ASN A 115 11.86 -15.53 -4.84
C ASN A 115 11.84 -14.43 -3.77
N GLY A 116 10.68 -14.16 -3.17
CA GLY A 116 10.55 -13.11 -2.16
C GLY A 116 9.26 -13.22 -1.36
N VAL A 117 9.23 -12.50 -0.25
CA VAL A 117 8.09 -12.47 0.67
C VAL A 117 7.53 -11.05 0.78
N ILE A 118 6.21 -10.93 0.82
CA ILE A 118 5.51 -9.72 1.22
C ILE A 118 4.81 -10.01 2.54
N ILE A 119 5.01 -9.15 3.54
CA ILE A 119 4.36 -9.27 4.85
C ILE A 119 3.20 -8.29 4.92
N THR A 120 1.98 -8.76 5.14
CA THR A 120 0.79 -7.91 5.26
C THR A 120 0.31 -7.81 6.70
N ARG A 121 -0.58 -6.85 6.98
CA ARG A 121 -1.20 -6.63 8.30
C ARG A 121 -0.20 -6.25 9.42
N MET A 122 0.84 -5.50 9.06
CA MET A 122 1.87 -5.02 10.00
C MET A 122 1.40 -3.86 10.90
N ASP A 123 0.21 -3.32 10.64
CA ASP A 123 -0.51 -2.36 11.47
C ASP A 123 -1.19 -2.99 12.69
N SER A 124 -1.30 -4.32 12.72
CA SER A 124 -1.79 -5.05 13.88
C SER A 124 -0.73 -5.18 14.98
N THR A 125 -1.15 -5.54 16.20
CA THR A 125 -0.24 -5.80 17.34
C THR A 125 0.64 -7.05 17.17
N ALA A 126 0.60 -7.68 15.99
CA ALA A 126 1.31 -8.91 15.69
C ALA A 126 2.82 -8.67 15.57
N LYS A 127 3.61 -9.46 16.30
CA LYS A 127 5.07 -9.37 16.34
C LYS A 127 5.78 -9.96 15.10
N ALA A 128 5.08 -10.13 13.98
CA ALA A 128 5.61 -10.59 12.69
C ALA A 128 6.52 -11.85 12.71
N GLY A 129 6.52 -12.64 13.80
CA GLY A 129 7.40 -13.81 13.96
C GLY A 129 7.10 -14.93 12.97
N GLY A 130 5.84 -15.04 12.53
CA GLY A 130 5.45 -15.94 11.45
C GLY A 130 6.12 -15.57 10.13
N ALA A 131 6.25 -14.28 9.83
CA ALA A 131 6.90 -13.83 8.60
C ALA A 131 8.41 -14.13 8.57
N LEU A 132 9.12 -13.91 9.69
CA LEU A 132 10.53 -14.31 9.82
C LEU A 132 10.71 -15.82 9.62
N THR A 133 9.77 -16.61 10.15
CA THR A 133 9.75 -18.07 9.97
C THR A 133 9.59 -18.42 8.49
N ALA A 134 8.67 -17.77 7.77
CA ALA A 134 8.48 -18.01 6.35
C ALA A 134 9.73 -17.68 5.51
N CYS A 135 10.43 -16.59 5.83
CA CYS A 135 11.68 -16.23 5.15
C CYS A 135 12.76 -17.29 5.37
N LYS A 136 12.87 -17.82 6.59
CA LYS A 136 13.81 -18.90 6.90
C LYS A 136 13.51 -20.18 6.11
N GLU A 137 12.24 -20.55 5.99
CA GLU A 137 11.84 -21.78 5.27
C GLU A 137 11.95 -21.66 3.75
N THR A 138 11.71 -20.46 3.21
CA THR A 138 11.82 -20.19 1.76
C THR A 138 13.24 -19.84 1.33
N ASN A 139 14.10 -19.44 2.28
CA ASN A 139 15.38 -18.78 2.02
C ASN A 139 15.23 -17.54 1.10
N ALA A 140 14.06 -16.91 1.11
CA ALA A 140 13.72 -15.77 0.29
C ALA A 140 13.72 -14.47 1.12
N PRO A 141 14.21 -13.34 0.58
CA PRO A 141 14.18 -12.06 1.26
C PRO A 141 12.76 -11.51 1.35
N VAL A 142 12.52 -10.64 2.35
CA VAL A 142 11.31 -9.81 2.37
C VAL A 142 11.52 -8.61 1.45
N TYR A 143 10.61 -8.40 0.50
CA TYR A 143 10.65 -7.24 -0.38
C TYR A 143 9.82 -6.07 0.14
N PHE A 144 8.61 -6.33 0.63
CA PHE A 144 7.68 -5.27 1.02
C PHE A 144 6.88 -5.64 2.27
N ILE A 145 6.36 -4.60 2.92
CA ILE A 145 5.45 -4.70 4.06
C ILE A 145 4.19 -3.87 3.82
N GLY A 146 3.02 -4.43 4.13
CA GLY A 146 1.74 -3.74 4.14
C GLY A 146 1.40 -3.27 5.56
N THR A 147 1.26 -1.95 5.73
CA THR A 147 1.00 -1.27 7.00
C THR A 147 -0.43 -0.72 7.11
N GLY A 148 -1.34 -1.31 6.34
CA GLY A 148 -2.77 -1.02 6.34
C GLY A 148 -3.47 -1.57 5.10
N GLU A 149 -4.65 -1.05 4.81
CA GLU A 149 -5.54 -1.53 3.74
C GLU A 149 -5.49 -0.68 2.47
N LYS A 150 -5.03 0.57 2.57
CA LYS A 150 -4.99 1.49 1.42
C LYS A 150 -3.77 1.18 0.54
N ILE A 151 -3.86 1.47 -0.76
CA ILE A 151 -2.79 1.18 -1.72
C ILE A 151 -1.46 1.91 -1.42
N ASN A 152 -1.52 3.03 -0.71
CA ASN A 152 -0.35 3.80 -0.28
C ASN A 152 0.26 3.29 1.05
N GLU A 153 -0.37 2.32 1.70
CA GLU A 153 0.10 1.69 2.95
C GLU A 153 0.92 0.43 2.64
N PHE A 154 1.81 0.57 1.66
CA PHE A 154 2.70 -0.48 1.16
C PHE A 154 4.12 0.08 1.05
N GLU A 155 5.03 -0.46 1.84
CA GLU A 155 6.38 0.08 2.06
C GLU A 155 7.44 -0.94 1.65
N THR A 156 8.62 -0.46 1.25
CA THR A 156 9.78 -1.34 1.05
C THR A 156 10.25 -1.86 2.40
N PHE A 157 10.65 -3.13 2.46
CA PHE A 157 11.14 -3.69 3.71
C PHE A 157 12.52 -3.15 4.07
N ASN A 158 12.65 -2.58 5.27
CA ASN A 158 13.92 -2.22 5.89
C ASN A 158 14.12 -3.05 7.17
N PRO A 159 15.15 -3.92 7.25
CA PRO A 159 15.41 -4.75 8.42
C PRO A 159 15.60 -3.97 9.72
N LYS A 160 16.25 -2.80 9.68
CA LYS A 160 16.51 -1.96 10.86
C LYS A 160 15.20 -1.41 11.41
N SER A 161 14.41 -0.76 10.55
CA SER A 161 13.07 -0.27 10.89
C SER A 161 12.18 -1.38 11.45
N PHE A 162 12.20 -2.56 10.82
CA PHE A 162 11.41 -3.71 11.27
C PHE A 162 11.83 -4.18 12.67
N ILE A 163 13.13 -4.32 12.95
CA ILE A 163 13.64 -4.70 14.28
C ILE A 163 13.28 -3.63 15.32
N SER A 164 13.41 -2.34 14.99
CA SER A 164 13.07 -1.25 15.92
C SER A 164 11.58 -1.24 16.27
N ARG A 165 10.68 -1.46 15.29
CA ARG A 165 9.24 -1.66 15.55
C ARG A 165 8.99 -2.90 16.42
N LEU A 166 9.66 -4.01 16.14
CA LEU A 166 9.53 -5.26 16.89
C LEU A 166 9.97 -5.13 18.36
N LEU A 167 11.02 -4.35 18.61
CA LEU A 167 11.56 -4.07 19.95
C LEU A 167 10.80 -2.94 20.68
N GLY A 168 9.81 -2.31 20.03
CA GLY A 168 9.06 -1.20 20.60
C GLY A 168 9.85 0.11 20.73
N LEU A 169 10.94 0.24 19.97
CA LEU A 169 11.83 1.41 19.94
C LEU A 169 11.34 2.51 18.97
N GLY A 170 10.23 2.29 18.26
CA GLY A 170 9.73 3.18 17.21
C GLY A 170 10.48 3.04 15.89
N ASP A 171 10.14 3.84 14.88
CA ASP A 171 10.78 3.79 13.54
C ASP A 171 11.10 5.18 13.01
N LEU A 172 12.22 5.72 13.49
CA LEU A 172 12.67 7.06 13.11
C LEU A 172 13.17 7.13 11.66
N GLU A 173 13.81 6.07 11.15
CA GLU A 173 14.30 6.02 9.75
C GLU A 173 13.13 5.98 8.76
N GLY A 174 12.13 5.11 8.99
CA GLY A 174 10.95 5.03 8.13
C GLY A 174 10.09 6.30 8.17
N LEU A 175 10.06 6.99 9.33
CA LEU A 175 9.44 8.31 9.44
C LEU A 175 10.17 9.34 8.57
N LEU A 176 11.50 9.37 8.61
CA LEU A 176 12.33 10.26 7.78
C LEU A 176 12.11 9.99 6.29
N GLU A 177 12.04 8.73 5.85
CA GLU A 177 11.76 8.36 4.46
C GLU A 177 10.34 8.79 4.01
N LYS A 178 9.32 8.65 4.87
CA LYS A 178 7.97 9.14 4.57
C LYS A 178 7.91 10.66 4.46
N VAL A 179 8.61 11.37 5.34
CA VAL A 179 8.73 12.83 5.26
C VAL A 179 9.45 13.21 3.96
N GLN A 180 10.58 12.60 3.64
CA GLN A 180 11.31 12.89 2.40
C GLN A 180 10.49 12.58 1.14
N SER A 181 9.75 11.47 1.11
CA SER A 181 8.93 11.08 -0.04
C SER A 181 7.64 11.87 -0.21
N ALA A 182 7.16 12.50 0.86
CA ALA A 182 6.05 13.45 0.82
C ALA A 182 6.51 14.88 0.51
N VAL A 183 7.78 15.20 0.75
CA VAL A 183 8.39 16.47 0.40
C VAL A 183 8.83 16.43 -1.07
N ASP A 184 7.94 16.87 -1.95
CA ASP A 184 8.28 17.06 -3.37
C ASP A 184 9.19 18.29 -3.53
N GLU A 185 10.47 18.08 -3.88
CA GLU A 185 11.48 19.14 -4.03
C GLU A 185 11.05 20.25 -5.01
N LYS A 186 10.26 19.90 -6.04
CA LYS A 186 9.70 20.87 -6.99
C LYS A 186 8.65 21.75 -6.33
N SER A 187 7.81 21.16 -5.49
CA SER A 187 6.78 21.87 -4.72
C SER A 187 7.42 22.81 -3.70
N GLN A 188 8.52 22.40 -3.05
CA GLN A 188 9.27 23.29 -2.16
C GLN A 188 9.91 24.49 -2.88
N LYS A 189 10.54 24.29 -4.04
CA LYS A 189 11.12 25.41 -4.82
C LYS A 189 10.05 26.41 -5.26
N LYS A 190 8.88 25.91 -5.68
CA LYS A 190 7.76 26.75 -6.10
C LYS A 190 7.14 27.51 -4.92
N LEU A 191 7.02 26.85 -3.77
CA LEU A 191 6.54 27.47 -2.53
C LEU A 191 7.51 28.53 -2.01
N LYS A 192 8.81 28.23 -1.97
CA LYS A 192 9.87 29.16 -1.57
C LYS A 192 9.85 30.41 -2.45
N LYS A 193 9.75 30.23 -3.76
CA LYS A 193 9.64 31.35 -4.71
C LYS A 193 8.37 32.20 -4.46
N LYS A 194 7.22 31.56 -4.21
CA LYS A 194 5.96 32.27 -3.89
C LYS A 194 6.02 33.01 -2.56
N LEU A 195 6.65 32.43 -1.54
CA LEU A 195 6.89 33.07 -0.23
C LEU A 195 7.84 34.26 -0.36
N GLU A 196 8.92 34.12 -1.12
CA GLU A 196 9.86 35.21 -1.43
C GLU A 196 9.21 36.34 -2.23
N GLN A 197 8.22 36.01 -3.06
CA GLN A 197 7.45 36.97 -3.86
C GLN A 197 6.21 37.54 -3.14
N GLY A 198 5.89 37.06 -1.93
CA GLY A 198 4.69 37.48 -1.18
C GLY A 198 3.36 36.99 -1.77
N GLU A 199 3.36 36.08 -2.74
CA GLU A 199 2.18 35.56 -3.44
C GLU A 199 1.64 34.27 -2.78
N PHE A 200 1.44 34.29 -1.46
CA PHE A 200 0.92 33.14 -0.73
C PHE A 200 -0.60 33.25 -0.54
N ASN A 201 -1.36 32.32 -1.13
CA ASN A 201 -2.82 32.41 -1.16
C ASN A 201 -3.52 31.19 -0.49
N LEU A 202 -4.84 31.26 -0.29
CA LEU A 202 -5.58 30.20 0.42
C LEU A 202 -5.58 28.84 -0.29
N ARG A 203 -5.46 28.84 -1.63
CA ARG A 203 -5.31 27.59 -2.39
C ARG A 203 -3.94 26.95 -2.18
N ASP A 204 -2.89 27.75 -2.05
CA ASP A 204 -1.56 27.25 -1.70
C ASP A 204 -1.57 26.62 -0.30
N LEU A 205 -2.20 27.28 0.69
CA LEU A 205 -2.40 26.72 2.03
C LEU A 205 -3.19 25.40 2.00
N GLN A 206 -4.32 25.36 1.26
CA GLN A 206 -5.14 24.16 1.09
C GLN A 206 -4.32 23.00 0.49
N SER A 207 -3.49 23.29 -0.53
CA SER A 207 -2.66 22.29 -1.18
C SER A 207 -1.59 21.70 -0.25
N GLN A 208 -1.04 22.52 0.65
CA GLN A 208 -0.05 22.09 1.65
C GLN A 208 -0.69 21.22 2.72
N LEU A 209 -1.86 21.62 3.24
CA LEU A 209 -2.58 20.83 4.22
C LEU A 209 -3.04 19.48 3.63
N LYS A 210 -3.43 19.44 2.35
CA LYS A 210 -3.71 18.18 1.63
C LYS A 210 -2.48 17.29 1.48
N GLN A 211 -1.31 17.86 1.16
CA GLN A 211 -0.05 17.10 1.09
C GLN A 211 0.33 16.50 2.44
N MET A 212 0.18 17.27 3.53
CA MET A 212 0.40 16.78 4.89
C MET A 212 -0.60 15.70 5.30
N SER A 213 -1.87 15.80 4.89
CA SER A 213 -2.88 14.74 5.10
C SER A 213 -2.55 13.45 4.34
N GLY A 214 -1.77 13.55 3.27
CA GLY A 214 -1.27 12.41 2.49
C GLY A 214 -0.19 11.58 3.21
N ILE A 215 0.41 12.10 4.29
CA ILE A 215 1.49 11.43 5.06
C ILE A 215 0.94 10.31 5.98
N GLY A 216 -0.38 10.09 6.00
CA GLY A 216 -1.04 9.18 6.93
C GLY A 216 -1.50 9.93 8.17
N SER A 217 -2.48 9.35 8.87
CA SER A 217 -3.09 9.98 10.03
C SER A 217 -2.04 10.29 11.10
N LEU A 218 -2.16 11.44 11.76
CA LEU A 218 -1.26 11.86 12.85
C LEU A 218 -1.14 10.80 13.96
N SER A 219 -2.15 9.94 14.11
CA SER A 219 -2.10 8.73 14.95
C SER A 219 -0.96 7.78 14.57
N LYS A 220 -0.74 7.50 13.28
CA LYS A 220 0.35 6.62 12.82
C LYS A 220 1.72 7.25 13.06
N ILE A 221 1.85 8.57 12.95
CA ILE A 221 3.09 9.27 13.32
C ILE A 221 3.34 9.16 14.83
N ALA A 222 2.30 9.30 15.65
CA ALA A 222 2.41 9.15 17.11
C ALA A 222 2.80 7.72 17.52
N GLU A 223 2.31 6.69 16.82
CA GLU A 223 2.69 5.28 17.01
C GLU A 223 4.16 5.00 16.64
N MET A 224 4.74 5.78 15.73
CA MET A 224 6.14 5.64 15.30
C MET A 224 7.15 6.30 16.26
N ILE A 225 6.70 7.14 17.20
CA ILE A 225 7.56 7.86 18.15
C ILE A 225 7.74 7.05 19.45
N PRO A 226 8.98 6.69 19.84
CA PRO A 226 9.22 5.93 21.07
C PRO A 226 8.74 6.67 22.32
N GLY A 227 8.07 5.93 23.21
CA GLY A 227 7.58 6.44 24.50
C GLY A 227 6.20 7.11 24.47
N LEU A 228 5.67 7.46 23.29
CA LEU A 228 4.37 8.12 23.15
C LEU A 228 3.18 7.16 22.95
N GLY A 229 3.41 5.93 22.47
CA GLY A 229 2.34 4.93 22.27
C GLY A 229 1.60 4.48 23.54
N LYS A 230 2.07 4.87 24.74
CA LYS A 230 1.39 4.64 26.04
C LYS A 230 0.67 5.87 26.59
N ALA A 231 0.94 7.06 26.06
CA ALA A 231 0.18 8.25 26.42
C ALA A 231 -1.16 8.15 25.70
N LYS A 232 -2.26 8.02 26.44
CA LYS A 232 -3.61 8.12 25.88
C LYS A 232 -3.76 9.50 25.22
N ILE A 233 -3.47 9.60 23.93
CA ILE A 233 -3.91 10.74 23.14
C ILE A 233 -5.44 10.68 23.17
N PRO A 234 -6.13 11.70 23.69
CA PRO A 234 -7.58 11.67 23.82
C PRO A 234 -8.22 11.40 22.44
N GLU A 235 -9.06 10.35 22.32
CA GLU A 235 -9.71 9.94 21.06
C GLU A 235 -10.45 11.08 20.34
N ASN A 236 -10.92 12.06 21.13
CA ASN A 236 -11.56 13.30 20.71
C ASN A 236 -10.63 14.29 19.96
N MET A 237 -9.31 14.10 19.94
CA MET A 237 -8.42 14.87 19.06
C MET A 237 -8.22 14.24 17.68
N LEU A 238 -8.31 12.92 17.56
CA LEU A 238 -7.92 12.19 16.35
C LEU A 238 -9.06 12.06 15.31
N GLY A 239 -10.31 11.93 15.76
CA GLY A 239 -11.48 11.86 14.87
C GLY A 239 -11.96 13.22 14.32
N THR A 240 -11.48 14.34 14.86
CA THR A 240 -12.03 15.67 14.51
C THR A 240 -11.26 16.39 13.41
N GLN A 241 -10.07 15.92 13.03
CA GLN A 241 -9.17 16.68 12.17
C GLN A 241 -9.45 16.47 10.68
N GLU A 242 -9.78 15.25 10.23
CA GLU A 242 -10.19 15.00 8.84
C GLU A 242 -11.50 15.73 8.50
N ASP A 243 -12.47 15.73 9.42
CA ASP A 243 -13.73 16.45 9.24
C ASP A 243 -13.54 17.97 9.28
N LYS A 244 -12.66 18.48 10.15
CA LYS A 244 -12.25 19.89 10.11
C LYS A 244 -11.57 20.22 8.79
N MET A 245 -10.69 19.36 8.30
CA MET A 245 -10.00 19.53 7.02
C MET A 245 -10.96 19.59 5.84
N LYS A 246 -11.97 18.70 5.80
CA LYS A 246 -13.05 18.77 4.80
C LYS A 246 -13.84 20.07 4.90
N LYS A 247 -14.18 20.53 6.12
CA LYS A 247 -14.85 21.82 6.32
C LYS A 247 -14.04 23.00 5.80
N TRP A 248 -12.72 23.02 6.07
CA TRP A 248 -11.81 24.03 5.52
C TRP A 248 -11.74 23.97 3.99
N GLU A 249 -11.72 22.76 3.42
CA GLU A 249 -11.79 22.59 1.96
C GLU A 249 -13.09 23.15 1.37
N HIS A 250 -14.24 22.86 1.98
CA HIS A 250 -15.52 23.40 1.53
C HIS A 250 -15.60 24.92 1.68
N ALA A 251 -15.02 25.48 2.74
CA ALA A 251 -14.95 26.93 2.95
C ALA A 251 -14.13 27.62 1.85
N ILE A 252 -12.90 27.13 1.60
CA ILE A 252 -12.00 27.69 0.58
C ILE A 252 -12.59 27.54 -0.83
N ASN A 253 -13.27 26.43 -1.11
CA ASN A 253 -13.91 26.22 -2.43
C ASN A 253 -15.14 27.11 -2.65
N SER A 254 -15.73 27.66 -1.59
CA SER A 254 -16.87 28.57 -1.66
C SER A 254 -16.45 30.05 -1.77
N MET A 255 -15.16 30.35 -1.63
CA MET A 255 -14.61 31.69 -1.70
C MET A 255 -14.43 32.14 -3.16
N THR A 256 -14.55 33.45 -3.37
CA THR A 256 -14.24 34.14 -4.62
C THR A 256 -12.73 34.18 -4.89
N GLU A 257 -12.33 34.45 -6.13
CA GLU A 257 -10.90 34.57 -6.45
C GLU A 257 -10.20 35.71 -5.69
N GLN A 258 -10.93 36.78 -5.36
CA GLN A 258 -10.41 37.87 -4.55
C GLN A 258 -10.10 37.40 -3.12
N GLU A 259 -11.04 36.72 -2.46
CA GLU A 259 -10.86 36.19 -1.09
C GLU A 259 -9.76 35.11 -1.03
N ILE A 260 -9.62 34.32 -2.10
CA ILE A 260 -8.57 33.31 -2.20
C ILE A 260 -7.20 33.95 -2.31
N ASN A 261 -7.04 34.95 -3.18
CA ASN A 261 -5.76 35.61 -3.48
C ASN A 261 -5.36 36.65 -2.45
N HIS A 262 -6.32 37.21 -1.72
CA HIS A 262 -6.11 38.23 -0.68
C HIS A 262 -6.76 37.77 0.64
N PRO A 263 -6.18 36.79 1.35
CA PRO A 263 -6.72 36.29 2.61
C PRO A 263 -6.95 37.39 3.67
N GLU A 264 -6.23 38.50 3.56
CA GLU A 264 -6.31 39.68 4.42
C GLU A 264 -7.68 40.39 4.39
N ILE A 265 -8.49 40.21 3.34
CA ILE A 265 -9.82 40.83 3.23
C ILE A 265 -10.89 40.06 4.02
N ILE A 266 -10.55 38.88 4.54
CA ILE A 266 -11.46 38.07 5.34
C ILE A 266 -11.55 38.69 6.74
N GLU A 267 -12.44 39.66 6.87
CA GLU A 267 -12.74 40.26 8.16
C GLU A 267 -13.63 39.35 9.01
N LYS A 268 -13.30 39.29 10.30
CA LYS A 268 -14.14 38.64 11.29
C LYS A 268 -15.34 39.58 11.54
N GLN A 269 -16.49 39.30 10.93
CA GLN A 269 -17.75 39.85 11.45
C GLN A 269 -18.01 39.16 12.79
N THR A 270 -17.50 39.76 13.87
CA THR A 270 -17.86 39.40 15.25
C THR A 270 -19.31 39.70 15.52
#